data_AF-N8XA60-F1
#
_entry.id   AF-N8XA60-F1
#
_cell.length_a   1.000
_cell.length_b   1.000
_cell.length_c   1.000
_cell.angle_alpha   90.00
_cell.angle_beta   90.00
_cell.angle_gamma   90.00
#
_symmetry.space_group_name_H-M   'P 1'
#
loop_
_entity.id
_entity.type
_entity.pdbx_description
1 polymer ?
#
loop_
_entity_poly.entity_id
_entity_poly.type
_entity_poly.pdbx_seq_one_letter_code
_entity_poly.pdbx_strand_id
1 'polypeptide(L)'
;MTLETTKQSLEKWHQMIQTGDMSALNELLADDVVFRSPVAYKPYEGKHVVFFILTNVIQVFQDFTYHREFYTEDGENVVLEFSANVSGKLLKGIDMIRFNEQGKIIDFEVMIRPMSGLAALAEQMSARFAQYQPN
;
A
#
# COMPACT_ATOMS: atom_id res chain seq x y z
N MET A 1 -1.59 -13.81 16.40
CA MET A 1 -0.21 -13.52 15.91
C MET A 1 0.57 -12.75 17.00
N THR A 2 1.91 -12.72 16.97
CA THR A 2 2.67 -11.82 17.88
C THR A 2 3.00 -10.50 17.18
N LEU A 3 2.98 -9.40 17.92
CA LEU A 3 3.43 -8.07 17.45
C LEU A 3 4.84 -8.11 16.83
N GLU A 4 5.70 -9.02 17.29
CA GLU A 4 7.04 -9.22 16.74
C GLU A 4 7.02 -9.66 15.28
N THR A 5 6.18 -10.63 14.91
CA THR A 5 6.05 -11.08 13.51
C THR A 5 5.57 -9.94 12.61
N THR A 6 4.61 -9.14 13.08
CA THR A 6 4.12 -7.96 12.35
C THR A 6 5.23 -6.94 12.11
N LYS A 7 6.05 -6.66 13.13
CA LYS A 7 7.20 -5.76 13.00
C LYS A 7 8.23 -6.27 12.01
N GLN A 8 8.55 -7.56 12.00
CA GLN A 8 9.49 -8.14 11.02
C GLN A 8 8.96 -8.03 9.59
N SER A 9 7.67 -8.27 9.38
CA SER A 9 7.03 -8.09 8.07
C SER A 9 7.01 -6.62 7.64
N LEU A 10 6.78 -5.71 8.58
CA LEU A 10 6.78 -4.28 8.33
C LEU A 10 8.20 -3.72 8.07
N GLU A 11 9.24 -4.24 8.73
CA GLU A 11 10.63 -3.89 8.42
C GLU A 11 10.98 -4.21 6.96
N LYS A 12 10.54 -5.38 6.46
CA LYS A 12 10.69 -5.76 5.05
C LYS A 12 9.93 -4.80 4.13
N TRP A 13 8.71 -4.42 4.50
CA TRP A 13 7.93 -3.43 3.77
C TRP A 13 8.67 -2.08 3.68
N HIS A 14 9.13 -1.53 4.81
CA HIS A 14 9.89 -0.29 4.83
C HIS A 14 11.17 -0.36 4.02
N GLN A 15 11.89 -1.49 4.08
CA GLN A 15 13.08 -1.68 3.27
C GLN A 15 12.76 -1.60 1.77
N MET A 16 11.69 -2.24 1.30
CA MET A 16 11.27 -2.15 -0.11
C MET A 16 10.92 -0.71 -0.51
N ILE A 17 10.20 0.02 0.35
CA ILE A 17 9.84 1.42 0.09
C ILE A 17 11.09 2.31 0.02
N GLN A 18 12.04 2.11 0.94
CA GLN A 18 13.27 2.90 1.00
C GLN A 18 14.19 2.66 -0.20
N THR A 19 14.30 1.41 -0.67
CA THR A 19 15.16 1.06 -1.81
C THR A 19 14.48 1.21 -3.16
N GLY A 20 13.15 1.25 -3.20
CA GLY A 20 12.36 1.15 -4.43
C GLY A 20 12.35 -0.25 -5.04
N ASP A 21 12.96 -1.25 -4.37
CA ASP A 21 13.00 -2.64 -4.84
C ASP A 21 11.82 -3.43 -4.26
N MET A 22 10.82 -3.69 -5.11
CA MET A 22 9.61 -4.43 -4.76
C MET A 22 9.72 -5.94 -5.03
N SER A 23 10.92 -6.48 -5.29
CA SER A 23 11.11 -7.91 -5.60
C SER A 23 10.57 -8.84 -4.51
N ALA A 24 10.67 -8.43 -3.24
CA ALA A 24 10.18 -9.21 -2.10
C ALA A 24 8.66 -9.07 -1.84
N LEU A 25 7.95 -8.19 -2.56
CA LEU A 25 6.53 -7.92 -2.30
C LEU A 25 5.68 -9.17 -2.53
N ASN A 26 5.98 -9.95 -3.57
CA ASN A 26 5.24 -11.17 -3.86
C ASN A 26 5.35 -12.19 -2.71
N GLU A 27 6.45 -12.21 -1.97
CA GLU A 27 6.57 -13.06 -0.78
C GLU A 27 5.78 -12.49 0.41
N LEU A 28 5.62 -11.17 0.51
CA LEU A 28 4.94 -10.52 1.63
C LEU A 28 3.40 -10.61 1.52
N LEU A 29 2.85 -10.73 0.31
CA LEU A 29 1.42 -10.84 0.06
C LEU A 29 0.89 -12.27 0.27
N ALA A 30 -0.24 -12.40 0.97
CA ALA A 30 -1.04 -13.62 0.97
C ALA A 30 -1.70 -13.82 -0.41
N ASP A 31 -2.07 -15.07 -0.74
CA ASP A 31 -2.66 -15.38 -2.05
C ASP A 31 -4.06 -14.76 -2.21
N ASP A 32 -4.79 -14.63 -1.11
CA ASP A 32 -6.13 -14.07 -0.96
C ASP A 32 -6.14 -12.59 -0.52
N VAL A 33 -5.01 -11.89 -0.62
CA VAL A 33 -4.91 -10.49 -0.20
C VAL A 33 -5.95 -9.59 -0.88
N VAL A 34 -6.50 -8.66 -0.10
CA VAL A 34 -7.47 -7.67 -0.56
C VAL A 34 -6.86 -6.27 -0.50
N PHE A 35 -6.99 -5.52 -1.60
CA PHE A 35 -6.61 -4.11 -1.65
C PHE A 35 -7.85 -3.21 -1.72
N ARG A 36 -7.92 -2.22 -0.83
CA ARG A 36 -8.99 -1.21 -0.75
C ARG A 36 -8.44 0.14 -1.21
N SER A 37 -8.93 0.57 -2.37
CA SER A 37 -8.44 1.77 -3.04
C SER A 37 -8.99 3.04 -2.40
N PRO A 38 -8.23 4.15 -2.39
CA PRO A 38 -8.75 5.45 -2.00
C PRO A 38 -9.67 6.05 -3.08
N VAL A 39 -9.70 5.44 -4.28
CA VAL A 39 -10.44 5.91 -5.47
C VAL A 39 -11.66 5.03 -5.76
N ALA A 40 -11.49 3.71 -5.77
CA ALA A 40 -12.54 2.76 -6.11
C ALA A 40 -13.15 2.14 -4.85
N TYR A 41 -14.49 2.11 -4.78
CA TYR A 41 -15.21 1.51 -3.65
C TYR A 41 -15.12 -0.03 -3.62
N LYS A 42 -15.22 -0.68 -4.80
CA LYS A 42 -15.10 -2.14 -4.88
C LYS A 42 -13.64 -2.54 -4.64
N PRO A 43 -13.37 -3.50 -3.75
CA PRO A 43 -12.01 -3.95 -3.50
C PRO A 43 -11.43 -4.73 -4.69
N TYR A 44 -10.11 -4.79 -4.74
CA TYR A 44 -9.35 -5.65 -5.64
C TYR A 44 -8.88 -6.87 -4.85
N GLU A 45 -9.27 -8.06 -5.30
CA GLU A 45 -9.04 -9.31 -4.59
C GLU A 45 -8.02 -10.16 -5.34
N GLY A 46 -7.05 -10.72 -4.63
CA GLY A 46 -6.06 -11.65 -5.14
C GLY A 46 -4.68 -11.03 -5.35
N LYS A 47 -3.67 -11.83 -5.04
CA LYS A 47 -2.26 -11.44 -5.04
C LYS A 47 -1.75 -10.80 -6.31
N HIS A 48 -2.15 -11.31 -7.49
CA HIS A 48 -1.63 -10.80 -8.76
C HIS A 48 -2.03 -9.34 -9.02
N VAL A 49 -3.31 -8.99 -8.81
CA VAL A 49 -3.80 -7.62 -9.00
C VAL A 49 -3.28 -6.69 -7.91
N VAL A 50 -3.20 -7.14 -6.65
CA VAL A 50 -2.66 -6.34 -5.55
C VAL A 50 -1.17 -6.05 -5.74
N PHE A 51 -0.39 -7.05 -6.17
CA PHE A 51 1.01 -6.85 -6.53
C PHE A 51 1.17 -5.79 -7.63
N PHE A 52 0.38 -5.89 -8.70
CA PHE A 52 0.38 -4.88 -9.78
C PHE A 52 0.06 -3.48 -9.24
N ILE A 53 -0.96 -3.35 -8.40
CA ILE A 53 -1.36 -2.05 -7.83
C ILE A 53 -0.25 -1.44 -7.00
N LEU A 54 0.28 -2.18 -6.02
CA LEU A 54 1.26 -1.66 -5.08
C LEU A 54 2.58 -1.30 -5.77
N THR A 55 3.06 -2.14 -6.70
CA THR A 55 4.26 -1.84 -7.49
C THR A 55 4.10 -0.58 -8.36
N ASN A 56 2.89 -0.29 -8.83
CA ASN A 56 2.62 0.88 -9.66
C ASN A 56 2.36 2.16 -8.85
N VAL A 57 1.64 2.07 -7.73
CA VAL A 57 1.26 3.25 -6.93
C VAL A 57 2.48 3.90 -6.29
N ILE A 58 3.46 3.11 -5.85
CA ILE A 58 4.70 3.61 -5.24
C ILE A 58 5.52 4.44 -6.25
N GLN A 59 5.43 4.11 -7.54
CA GLN A 59 6.10 4.87 -8.61
C GLN A 59 5.39 6.19 -8.96
N VAL A 60 4.16 6.39 -8.47
CA VAL A 60 3.41 7.64 -8.68
C VAL A 60 3.78 8.69 -7.64
N PHE A 61 4.06 8.27 -6.41
CA PHE A 61 4.39 9.18 -5.33
C PHE A 61 5.81 9.74 -5.48
N GLN A 62 5.91 11.06 -5.37
CA GLN A 62 7.17 11.80 -5.29
C GLN A 62 7.33 12.33 -3.87
N ASP A 63 8.57 12.52 -3.41
CA ASP A 63 8.87 13.01 -2.06
C ASP A 63 8.11 12.24 -0.96
N PHE A 64 7.98 10.91 -1.14
CA PHE A 64 7.25 10.06 -0.22
C PHE A 64 7.98 9.97 1.12
N THR A 65 7.26 10.11 2.22
CA THR A 65 7.83 10.04 3.57
C THR A 65 6.78 9.52 4.55
N TYR A 66 7.11 8.47 5.29
CA TYR A 66 6.34 8.00 6.45
C TYR A 66 6.57 8.90 7.67
N HIS A 67 5.55 9.03 8.53
CA HIS A 67 5.53 9.90 9.71
C HIS A 67 5.20 9.13 10.98
N ARG A 68 3.91 8.90 11.24
CA ARG A 68 3.40 8.24 12.45
C ARG A 68 3.01 6.82 12.13
N GLU A 69 3.31 5.91 13.07
CA GLU A 69 2.93 4.51 13.00
C GLU A 69 2.07 4.14 14.20
N PHE A 70 0.96 3.44 13.95
CA PHE A 70 0.03 3.02 14.99
C PHE A 70 -0.24 1.52 14.85
N TYR A 71 -0.11 0.78 15.93
CA TYR A 71 -0.39 -0.66 15.96
C TYR A 71 -1.66 -0.92 16.78
N THR A 72 -2.47 -1.90 16.36
CA THR A 72 -3.57 -2.39 17.19
C THR A 72 -3.04 -3.19 18.39
N GLU A 73 -3.85 -3.30 19.44
CA GLU A 73 -3.48 -4.02 20.67
C GLU A 73 -3.22 -5.52 20.42
N ASP A 74 -3.94 -6.12 19.46
CA ASP A 74 -3.72 -7.51 19.01
C ASP A 74 -2.45 -7.69 18.16
N GLY A 75 -1.81 -6.59 17.75
CA GLY A 75 -0.61 -6.59 16.94
C GLY A 75 -0.80 -7.07 15.49
N GLU A 76 -2.02 -7.26 15.01
CA GLU A 76 -2.30 -7.76 13.65
C GLU A 76 -2.39 -6.66 12.59
N ASN A 77 -2.59 -5.41 13.03
CA ASN A 77 -2.80 -4.27 12.13
C ASN A 77 -1.82 -3.14 12.43
N VAL A 78 -1.42 -2.44 11.38
CA VAL A 78 -0.64 -1.21 11.47
C VAL A 78 -1.24 -0.13 10.57
N VAL A 79 -1.20 1.11 11.03
CA VAL A 79 -1.52 2.31 10.24
C VAL A 79 -0.26 3.14 10.11
N LEU A 80 0.17 3.38 8.86
CA LEU A 80 1.36 4.16 8.52
C LEU A 80 0.91 5.49 7.90
N GLU A 81 1.07 6.60 8.59
CA GLU A 81 0.82 7.92 8.02
C GLU A 81 1.96 8.32 7.08
N PHE A 82 1.64 8.78 5.87
CA PHE A 82 2.62 9.32 4.94
C PHE A 82 2.25 10.70 4.40
N SER A 83 3.24 11.39 3.84
CA SER A 83 3.06 12.51 2.91
C SER A 83 3.73 12.19 1.58
N ALA A 84 3.21 12.78 0.50
CA ALA A 84 3.81 12.68 -0.82
C ALA A 84 3.37 13.86 -1.70
N ASN A 85 3.90 13.88 -2.92
CA ASN A 85 3.47 14.73 -4.03
C ASN A 85 3.06 13.85 -5.21
N VAL A 86 1.99 14.24 -5.91
CA VAL A 86 1.63 13.67 -7.21
C VAL A 86 1.35 14.81 -8.18
N SER A 87 2.13 14.89 -9.26
CA SER A 87 1.94 15.91 -10.32
C SER A 87 1.85 17.34 -9.76
N GLY A 88 2.68 17.68 -8.77
CA GLY A 88 2.69 18.99 -8.11
C GLY A 88 1.63 19.18 -7.03
N LYS A 89 0.82 18.16 -6.72
CA LYS A 89 -0.19 18.20 -5.65
C LYS A 89 0.34 17.49 -4.41
N LEU A 90 0.56 18.26 -3.34
CA LEU A 90 0.89 17.72 -2.03
C LEU A 90 -0.31 16.98 -1.43
N LEU A 91 -0.02 15.83 -0.81
CA LEU A 91 -1.02 14.99 -0.17
C LEU A 91 -0.51 14.36 1.12
N LYS A 92 -1.46 13.94 1.94
CA LYS A 92 -1.29 13.12 3.14
C LYS A 92 -2.14 11.87 2.97
N GLY A 93 -1.66 10.74 3.45
CA GLY A 93 -2.41 9.51 3.42
C GLY A 93 -2.04 8.57 4.54
N ILE A 94 -2.73 7.43 4.56
CA ILE A 94 -2.39 6.29 5.40
C ILE A 94 -2.36 5.03 4.55
N ASP A 95 -1.43 4.14 4.90
CA ASP A 95 -1.52 2.72 4.57
C ASP A 95 -1.99 1.99 5.83
N MET A 96 -3.15 1.36 5.76
CA MET A 96 -3.67 0.49 6.82
C MET A 96 -3.52 -0.95 6.38
N ILE A 97 -2.67 -1.70 7.10
CA ILE A 97 -2.20 -3.01 6.67
C ILE A 97 -2.55 -4.02 7.75
N ARG A 98 -3.21 -5.11 7.35
CA ARG A 98 -3.48 -6.27 8.20
C ARG A 98 -2.62 -7.45 7.78
N PHE A 99 -2.05 -8.13 8.76
CA PHE A 99 -1.26 -9.34 8.58
C PHE A 99 -1.98 -10.58 9.12
N ASN A 100 -1.73 -11.74 8.52
CA ASN A 100 -2.09 -13.03 9.08
C ASN A 100 -0.99 -13.59 10.00
N GLU A 101 -1.25 -14.71 10.67
CA GLU A 101 -0.32 -15.33 11.62
C GLU A 101 1.07 -15.68 11.03
N GLN A 102 1.18 -15.82 9.71
CA GLN A 102 2.45 -16.08 9.02
C GLN A 102 3.20 -14.79 8.61
N GLY A 103 2.70 -13.62 9.02
CA GLY A 103 3.30 -12.33 8.64
C GLY A 103 2.99 -11.91 7.21
N LYS A 104 2.01 -12.51 6.54
CA LYS A 104 1.60 -12.11 5.19
C LYS A 104 0.52 -11.05 5.24
N ILE A 105 0.57 -10.08 4.35
CA ILE A 105 -0.46 -9.06 4.19
C ILE A 105 -1.72 -9.73 3.63
N ILE A 106 -2.85 -9.56 4.31
CA ILE A 106 -4.17 -10.05 3.89
C ILE A 106 -5.15 -8.92 3.56
N ASP A 107 -4.95 -7.72 4.10
CA ASP A 107 -5.73 -6.52 3.77
C ASP A 107 -4.79 -5.31 3.70
N PHE A 108 -4.91 -4.52 2.64
CA PHE A 108 -4.16 -3.29 2.44
C PHE A 108 -5.12 -2.19 1.98
N GLU A 109 -5.39 -1.24 2.86
CA GLU A 109 -6.29 -0.12 2.61
C GLU A 109 -5.52 1.19 2.58
N VAL A 110 -5.79 2.01 1.56
CA VAL A 110 -5.17 3.33 1.41
C VAL A 110 -6.24 4.40 1.48
N MET A 111 -5.98 5.45 2.25
CA MET A 111 -6.80 6.67 2.26
C MET A 111 -5.93 7.89 2.03
N ILE A 112 -6.42 8.84 1.23
CA ILE A 112 -5.66 10.04 0.83
C ILE A 112 -6.50 11.29 0.95
N ARG A 113 -5.84 12.37 1.39
CA ARG A 113 -6.36 13.74 1.41
C ARG A 113 -5.30 14.75 0.92
N PRO A 114 -5.70 15.95 0.48
CA PRO A 114 -7.06 16.37 0.14
C PRO A 114 -7.53 15.81 -1.21
N MET A 115 -8.77 16.10 -1.60
CA MET A 115 -9.39 15.65 -2.86
C MET A 115 -8.52 15.92 -4.09
N SER A 116 -7.78 17.05 -4.14
CA SER A 116 -6.90 17.37 -5.27
C SER A 116 -5.72 16.40 -5.42
N GLY A 117 -5.14 15.94 -4.32
CA GLY A 117 -4.10 14.90 -4.33
C GLY A 117 -4.66 13.54 -4.71
N LEU A 118 -5.86 13.21 -4.20
CA LEU A 118 -6.58 11.99 -4.57
C LEU A 118 -6.91 11.94 -6.07
N ALA A 119 -7.41 13.05 -6.63
CA ALA A 119 -7.71 13.16 -8.05
C ALA A 119 -6.46 13.00 -8.93
N ALA A 120 -5.34 13.62 -8.54
CA ALA A 120 -4.06 13.47 -9.24
C ALA A 120 -3.57 12.03 -9.23
N LEU A 121 -3.69 11.33 -8.09
CA LEU A 121 -3.37 9.90 -8.01
C LEU A 121 -4.28 9.07 -8.92
N ALA A 122 -5.58 9.32 -8.90
CA ALA A 122 -6.55 8.59 -9.72
C ALA A 122 -6.25 8.70 -11.22
N GLU A 123 -5.87 9.88 -11.70
CA GLU A 123 -5.47 10.12 -13.09
C GLU A 123 -4.24 9.28 -13.47
N GLN A 124 -3.19 9.33 -12.64
CA GLN A 124 -1.95 8.59 -12.86
C GLN A 124 -2.13 7.07 -12.82
N MET A 125 -2.96 6.58 -11.91
CA MET A 125 -3.25 5.15 -11.81
C MET A 125 -4.15 4.66 -12.94
N SER A 126 -5.13 5.46 -13.39
CA SER A 126 -6.00 5.10 -14.51
C SER A 126 -5.20 4.86 -15.79
N ALA A 127 -4.18 5.69 -16.06
CA ALA A 127 -3.29 5.52 -17.21
C ALA A 127 -2.49 4.21 -17.16
N ARG A 128 -2.07 3.78 -15.96
CA ARG A 128 -1.34 2.52 -15.73
C ARG A 128 -2.26 1.31 -15.84
N PHE A 129 -3.47 1.39 -15.29
CA PHE A 129 -4.48 0.34 -15.42
C PHE A 129 -4.95 0.13 -16.86
N ALA A 130 -4.98 1.16 -17.70
CA ALA A 130 -5.28 0.99 -19.13
C ALA A 130 -4.25 0.09 -19.86
N GLN A 131 -3.05 -0.04 -19.30
CA GLN A 131 -1.98 -0.91 -19.80
C GLN A 131 -1.97 -2.28 -19.10
N TYR A 132 -2.76 -2.46 -18.04
CA TYR A 132 -2.84 -3.72 -17.32
C TYR A 132 -3.56 -4.77 -18.16
N GLN A 133 -2.84 -5.83 -18.51
CA GLN A 133 -3.42 -7.04 -19.09
C GLN A 133 -3.44 -8.09 -17.99
N PRO A 134 -4.62 -8.49 -17.48
CA PRO A 134 -4.70 -9.65 -16.61
C PRO A 134 -4.33 -10.88 -17.44
N ASN A 135 -3.22 -11.52 -17.10
CA ASN A 135 -2.84 -12.82 -17.66
C ASN A 135 -3.63 -13.93 -16.95
#